data_AF-A0A1Y2A295-F1
#
_entry.id   AF-A0A1Y2A295-F1
#
_cell.length_a   1.000
_cell.length_b   1.000
_cell.length_c   1.000
_cell.angle_alpha   90.00
_cell.angle_beta   90.00
_cell.angle_gamma   90.00
#
_symmetry.space_group_name_H-M   'P 1'
#
loop_
_entity.id
_entity.type
_entity.pdbx_description
1 polymer ?
#
loop_
_entity_poly.entity_id
_entity_poly.type
_entity_poly.pdbx_seq_one_letter_code
_entity_poly.pdbx_strand_id
1 'polypeptide(L)'
;VKAQHYLDWATKQRSEHPDAPVSMNPLCVICLDEIEDAAQIRGLGCLHVFHQECLDDWFGRWNEYCPLCHRPIIQAIKAKK
;
A
#
# COMPACT_ATOMS: atom_id res chain seq x y z
N VAL A 1 5.48 10.64 10.59
CA VAL A 1 5.05 9.74 9.50
C VAL A 1 4.81 8.37 10.11
N LYS A 2 3.56 7.88 10.15
CA LYS A 2 3.23 6.64 10.87
C LYS A 2 3.50 5.43 9.97
N ALA A 3 4.36 4.53 10.44
CA ALA A 3 4.41 3.17 9.95
C ALA A 3 3.12 2.45 10.37
N GLN A 4 2.52 1.69 9.47
CA GLN A 4 1.30 0.90 9.71
C GLN A 4 1.66 -0.58 9.52
N HIS A 5 1.16 -1.46 10.40
CA HIS A 5 1.30 -2.90 10.23
C HIS A 5 0.25 -3.44 9.27
N TYR A 6 0.57 -4.53 8.57
CA TYR A 6 -0.35 -5.15 7.59
C TYR A 6 -1.70 -5.52 8.18
N LEU A 7 -1.73 -6.17 9.36
CA LEU A 7 -2.99 -6.63 9.94
C LEU A 7 -3.95 -5.47 10.30
N ASP A 8 -3.41 -4.35 10.79
CA ASP A 8 -4.18 -3.14 11.11
C ASP A 8 -4.77 -2.51 9.85
N TRP A 9 -3.96 -2.40 8.80
CA TRP A 9 -4.41 -1.94 7.48
C TRP A 9 -5.47 -2.86 6.89
N ALA A 10 -5.26 -4.19 6.90
CA ALA A 10 -6.17 -5.17 6.34
C ALA A 10 -7.53 -5.18 7.06
N THR A 11 -7.52 -5.04 8.38
CA THR A 11 -8.75 -4.94 9.19
C THR A 11 -9.56 -3.69 8.84
N LYS A 12 -8.87 -2.55 8.66
CA LYS A 12 -9.50 -1.30 8.22
C LYS A 12 -10.11 -1.46 6.83
N GLN A 13 -9.36 -1.98 5.86
CA GLN A 13 -9.85 -2.17 4.49
C GLN A 13 -11.06 -3.12 4.43
N ARG A 14 -11.08 -4.20 5.23
CA ARG A 14 -12.22 -5.12 5.28
C ARG A 14 -13.50 -4.47 5.77
N SER A 15 -13.37 -3.52 6.70
CA SER A 15 -14.50 -2.76 7.23
C SER A 15 -15.06 -1.79 6.18
N GLU A 16 -14.19 -1.20 5.35
CA GLU A 16 -14.57 -0.22 4.31
C GLU A 16 -15.00 -0.89 2.99
N HIS A 17 -14.47 -2.08 2.68
CA HIS A 17 -14.66 -2.79 1.42
C HIS A 17 -14.89 -4.31 1.66
N PRO A 18 -16.05 -4.71 2.22
CA PRO A 18 -16.31 -6.10 2.60
C PRO A 18 -16.36 -7.08 1.41
N ASP A 19 -16.73 -6.61 0.22
CA ASP A 19 -16.80 -7.41 -1.01
C ASP A 19 -15.48 -7.48 -1.79
N ALA A 20 -14.44 -6.74 -1.37
CA ALA A 20 -13.16 -6.76 -2.05
C ALA A 20 -12.44 -8.11 -1.81
N PRO A 21 -11.87 -8.74 -2.85
CA PRO A 21 -11.10 -9.96 -2.68
C PRO A 21 -9.82 -9.63 -1.90
N VAL A 22 -9.83 -9.91 -0.60
CA VAL A 22 -8.61 -9.83 0.21
C VAL A 22 -7.78 -11.07 -0.09
N SER A 23 -6.63 -10.88 -0.74
CA SER A 23 -5.68 -11.98 -0.94
C SER A 23 -5.21 -12.47 0.41
N MET A 24 -5.35 -13.79 0.68
CA MET A 24 -4.92 -14.40 1.95
C MET A 24 -3.42 -14.22 2.20
N ASN A 25 -2.64 -14.10 1.11
CA ASN A 25 -1.20 -13.88 1.15
C ASN A 25 -0.88 -12.60 0.36
N PRO A 26 -0.80 -11.43 1.00
CA PRO A 26 -0.32 -10.21 0.35
C PRO A 26 1.15 -10.38 -0.10
N LEU A 27 1.47 -10.10 -1.36
CA LEU A 27 2.83 -10.21 -1.89
C LEU A 27 3.35 -8.83 -2.29
N CYS A 28 4.53 -8.46 -1.81
CA CYS A 28 5.20 -7.24 -2.22
C CYS A 28 5.90 -7.46 -3.56
N VAL A 29 5.33 -6.98 -4.65
CA VAL A 29 5.89 -7.21 -6.01
C VAL A 29 7.23 -6.51 -6.27
N ILE A 30 7.70 -5.66 -5.35
CA ILE A 30 9.00 -4.97 -5.47
C ILE A 30 10.12 -5.92 -5.04
N CYS A 31 9.97 -6.59 -3.90
CA CYS A 31 10.94 -7.57 -3.39
C CYS A 31 10.57 -9.02 -3.71
N LEU A 32 9.38 -9.25 -4.27
CA LEU A 32 8.80 -10.57 -4.58
C LEU A 32 8.63 -11.48 -3.36
N ASP A 33 8.41 -10.88 -2.19
CA ASP A 33 8.30 -11.58 -0.90
C ASP A 33 6.91 -11.37 -0.26
N GLU A 34 6.52 -12.29 0.63
CA GLU A 34 5.22 -12.24 1.31
C GLU A 34 5.23 -11.14 2.39
N ILE A 35 4.11 -10.46 2.55
CA ILE A 35 3.95 -9.43 3.58
C ILE A 35 3.41 -10.10 4.84
N GLU A 36 4.22 -10.17 5.88
CA GLU A 36 3.83 -10.71 7.18
C GLU A 36 2.82 -9.82 7.91
N ASP A 37 2.05 -10.39 8.83
CA ASP A 37 1.02 -9.67 9.61
C ASP A 37 1.56 -8.45 10.37
N ALA A 38 2.79 -8.59 10.89
CA ALA A 38 3.49 -7.55 11.64
C ALA A 38 4.39 -6.67 10.76
N ALA A 39 4.49 -6.94 9.45
CA ALA A 39 5.35 -6.18 8.55
C ALA A 39 4.88 -4.73 8.45
N GLN A 40 5.84 -3.81 8.38
CA GLN A 40 5.57 -2.40 8.13
C GLN A 40 5.25 -2.18 6.65
N ILE A 41 4.08 -1.64 6.36
CA ILE A 41 3.58 -1.51 4.99
C ILE A 41 3.15 -0.09 4.64
N ARG A 42 3.01 0.12 3.33
CA ARG A 42 2.39 1.29 2.74
C ARG A 42 1.23 0.85 1.85
N GLY A 43 0.02 1.08 2.35
CA GLY A 43 -1.19 1.07 1.52
C GLY A 43 -1.33 2.37 0.73
N LEU A 44 -1.53 2.23 -0.58
CA LEU A 44 -1.81 3.34 -1.49
C LEU A 44 -3.33 3.61 -1.60
N GLY A 45 -3.70 4.80 -2.06
CA GLY A 45 -5.11 5.13 -2.36
C GLY A 45 -5.72 4.31 -3.51
N CYS A 46 -4.90 3.53 -4.23
CA CYS A 46 -5.33 2.56 -5.22
C CYS A 46 -5.61 1.17 -4.66
N LEU A 47 -5.60 1.00 -3.33
CA LEU A 47 -5.78 -0.25 -2.56
C LEU A 47 -4.66 -1.29 -2.67
N HIS A 48 -3.56 -0.96 -3.34
CA HIS A 48 -2.36 -1.82 -3.35
C HIS A 48 -1.48 -1.56 -2.13
N VAL A 49 -0.83 -2.63 -1.66
CA VAL A 49 0.02 -2.65 -0.48
C VAL A 49 1.43 -3.15 -0.84
N PHE A 50 2.44 -2.54 -0.23
CA PHE A 50 3.85 -2.90 -0.39
C PHE A 50 4.55 -2.74 0.96
N HIS A 51 5.71 -3.38 1.16
CA HIS A 51 6.59 -3.05 2.28
C HIS A 51 6.93 -1.57 2.28
N GLN A 52 6.98 -0.97 3.47
CA GLN A 52 7.29 0.45 3.62
C GLN A 52 8.64 0.78 2.98
N GLU A 53 9.67 0.00 3.30
CA GLU A 53 11.02 0.21 2.78
C GLU A 53 11.08 0.06 1.26
N CYS A 54 10.39 -0.96 0.71
CA CYS A 54 10.35 -1.18 -0.73
C CYS A 54 9.67 -0.03 -1.48
N LEU A 55 8.55 0.47 -0.95
CA LEU A 55 7.85 1.57 -1.60
C LEU A 55 8.58 2.91 -1.44
N ASP A 56 9.15 3.17 -0.27
CA ASP A 56 9.95 4.39 -0.03
C ASP A 56 11.20 4.40 -0.93
N ASP A 57 11.90 3.28 -1.13
CA ASP A 57 13.03 3.18 -2.08
C ASP A 57 12.55 3.37 -3.54
N TRP A 58 11.43 2.73 -3.91
CA TRP A 58 10.83 2.90 -5.24
C TRP A 58 10.50 4.36 -5.54
N PHE A 59 9.85 5.04 -4.60
CA PHE A 59 9.49 6.45 -4.71
C PHE A 59 10.72 7.35 -4.74
N GLY A 60 11.74 7.06 -3.93
CA GLY A 60 13.02 7.77 -3.91
C GLY A 60 13.78 7.71 -5.25
N ARG A 61 13.54 6.68 -6.06
CA ARG A 61 14.06 6.56 -7.44
C ARG A 61 13.22 7.30 -8.49
N TRP A 62 12.48 8.34 -8.09
CA TRP A 62 11.67 9.20 -8.96
C TRP A 62 10.44 8.51 -9.57
N ASN A 63 9.98 7.41 -8.96
CA ASN A 63 8.75 6.73 -9.40
C ASN A 63 7.55 7.22 -8.59
N GLU A 64 6.72 8.06 -9.21
CA GLU A 64 5.55 8.64 -8.57
C GLU A 64 4.26 7.81 -8.78
N TYR A 65 4.39 6.62 -9.36
CA TYR A 65 3.28 5.77 -9.79
C TYR A 65 3.32 4.40 -9.12
N CYS A 66 2.14 3.85 -8.85
CA CYS A 66 1.96 2.51 -8.31
C CYS A 66 2.52 1.45 -9.29
N PRO A 67 3.39 0.52 -8.82
CA PRO A 67 3.96 -0.54 -9.67
C PRO A 67 2.93 -1.50 -10.31
N LEU A 68 1.74 -1.60 -9.72
CA LEU A 68 0.71 -2.56 -10.14
C LEU A 68 -0.32 -1.98 -11.12
N CYS A 69 -0.69 -0.71 -10.94
CA CYS A 69 -1.77 -0.10 -11.72
C CYS A 69 -1.46 1.28 -12.28
N HIS A 70 -0.22 1.77 -12.12
CA HIS A 70 0.26 3.05 -12.61
C HIS A 70 -0.58 4.27 -12.18
N ARG A 71 -1.35 4.14 -11.09
CA ARG A 71 -2.04 5.28 -10.46
C ARG A 71 -1.04 6.10 -9.64
N PRO A 72 -1.17 7.44 -9.59
CA PRO A 72 -0.24 8.28 -8.84
C PRO A 72 -0.26 7.93 -7.35
N ILE A 73 0.93 7.82 -6.76
CA ILE A 73 1.14 7.54 -5.33
C ILE A 73 0.69 8.75 -4.51
N ILE A 74 1.10 9.94 -4.92
CA ILE A 74 0.66 11.20 -4.31
C ILE A 74 -0.61 11.64 -5.00
N GLN A 75 -1.75 11.46 -4.34
CA GLN A 75 -2.96 12.15 -4.72
C GLN A 75 -2.86 13.58 -4.19
N ALA A 76 -2.74 14.55 -5.10
CA ALA A 76 -2.78 15.96 -4.73
C ALA A 76 -4.02 16.21 -3.87
N ILE A 77 -3.80 16.61 -2.62
CA ILE A 77 -4.88 16.96 -1.70
C ILE A 77 -5.59 18.15 -2.33
N LYS A 78 -6.76 17.93 -2.94
CA LYS A 78 -7.62 19.05 -3.34
C LYS A 78 -8.08 19.70 -2.04
N ALA A 79 -7.44 20.80 -1.65
CA ALA A 79 -7.94 21.67 -0.60
C ALA A 79 -9.36 22.06 -1.01
N LYS A 80 -10.34 21.53 -0.29
CA LYS A 80 -11.74 21.88 -0.45
C LYS A 80 -11.84 23.33 0.02
N LYS A 81 -11.88 24.27 -0.94
CA LYS A 81 -12.12 25.70 -0.68
C LYS A 81 -13.58 25.90 -0.32
#